data_AF-A0A5S4WW03-F1
#
_entry.id   AF-A0A5S4WW03-F1
#
_cell.length_a   1.000
_cell.length_b   1.000
_cell.length_c   1.000
_cell.angle_alpha   90.00
_cell.angle_beta   90.00
_cell.angle_gamma   90.00
#
_symmetry.space_group_name_H-M   'P 1'
#
loop_
_entity.id
_entity.type
_entity.pdbx_description
1 polymer ?
#
loop_
_entity_poly.entity_id
_entity_poly.type
_entity_poly.pdbx_seq_one_letter_code
_entity_poly.pdbx_strand_id
1 'polypeptide(L)'
;MGKPTILLGPPGVSKSRVVRKLAAAVGWQHVQRYQADASADGQFAGTSKGWSNTEASVPARAVLASKTANPLVFIDEIDKAASSQTHGSLFNSLLSFLEQETAKNYRDQSTDCEFDFSAVSFICTANDVSVLPSHLRDRFRVVKVPAPRLVEPAVAGGFDHRRHAARGRMGRVRRSVRAGRAERHGEGLAGARHVDARALQKIVRATLEARDTNAMRH
;
A
#
# COMPACT_ATOMS: atom_id res chain seq x y z
N MET A 1 -3.61 -1.68 18.15
CA MET A 1 -3.85 -1.52 16.71
C MET A 1 -3.71 -0.06 16.28
N GLY A 2 -2.88 0.24 15.28
CA GLY A 2 -2.84 1.58 14.69
C GLY A 2 -4.10 1.81 13.84
N LYS A 3 -4.69 3.01 13.89
CA LYS A 3 -5.94 3.27 13.14
C LYS A 3 -5.71 3.03 11.63
N PRO A 4 -6.51 2.16 10.98
CA PRO A 4 -6.39 1.88 9.56
C PRO A 4 -6.52 3.18 8.77
N THR A 5 -5.79 3.32 7.65
CA THR A 5 -5.67 4.61 6.96
C THR A 5 -6.07 4.52 5.49
N ILE A 6 -6.87 5.48 5.01
CA ILE A 6 -7.14 5.70 3.59
C ILE A 6 -6.28 6.87 3.11
N LEU A 7 -5.50 6.65 2.05
CA LEU A 7 -4.90 7.71 1.24
C LEU A 7 -5.92 8.15 0.18
N LEU A 8 -6.47 9.35 0.34
CA LEU A 8 -7.50 9.91 -0.53
C LEU A 8 -6.91 10.95 -1.48
N GLY A 9 -7.14 10.82 -2.77
CA GLY A 9 -6.75 11.83 -3.74
C GLY A 9 -7.16 11.46 -5.16
N PRO A 10 -7.07 12.38 -6.13
CA PRO A 10 -7.52 12.11 -7.50
C PRO A 10 -6.73 10.96 -8.16
N PRO A 11 -7.24 10.40 -9.27
CA PRO A 11 -6.48 9.43 -10.06
C PRO A 11 -5.14 10.05 -10.52
N GLY A 12 -4.11 9.21 -10.70
CA GLY A 12 -2.80 9.65 -11.18
C GLY A 12 -1.86 10.28 -10.13
N VAL A 13 -2.31 10.56 -8.89
CA VAL A 13 -1.44 11.17 -7.85
C VAL A 13 -0.45 10.20 -7.17
N SER A 14 -0.26 9.01 -7.75
CA SER A 14 0.70 7.99 -7.30
C SER A 14 0.46 7.46 -5.87
N LYS A 15 -0.80 7.38 -5.42
CA LYS A 15 -1.17 6.90 -4.07
C LYS A 15 -0.54 5.53 -3.74
N SER A 16 -0.66 4.56 -4.64
CA SER A 16 -0.09 3.22 -4.47
C SER A 16 1.44 3.23 -4.37
N ARG A 17 2.12 4.17 -5.04
CA ARG A 17 3.58 4.38 -4.92
C ARG A 17 3.94 4.97 -3.56
N VAL A 18 3.12 5.90 -3.03
CA VAL A 18 3.29 6.46 -1.69
C VAL A 18 3.18 5.36 -0.64
N VAL A 19 2.22 4.44 -0.76
CA VAL A 19 2.10 3.29 0.17
C VAL A 19 3.36 2.42 0.15
N ARG A 20 3.89 2.05 -1.02
CA ARG A 20 5.11 1.23 -1.12
C ARG A 20 6.33 1.92 -0.50
N LYS A 21 6.49 3.22 -0.78
CA LYS A 21 7.59 4.02 -0.20
C LYS A 21 7.47 4.16 1.31
N LEU A 22 6.26 4.42 1.80
CA LEU A 22 5.96 4.45 3.23
C LEU A 22 6.30 3.10 3.88
N ALA A 23 5.95 1.99 3.22
CA ALA A 23 6.21 0.68 3.78
C ALA A 23 7.70 0.37 3.91
N ALA A 24 8.48 0.72 2.89
CA ALA A 24 9.93 0.65 2.94
C ALA A 24 10.51 1.55 4.05
N ALA A 25 9.99 2.76 4.22
CA ALA A 25 10.47 3.71 5.23
C ALA A 25 10.13 3.29 6.67
N VAL A 26 9.00 2.62 6.88
CA VAL A 26 8.57 2.09 8.20
C VAL A 26 9.25 0.75 8.51
N GLY A 27 9.73 0.03 7.49
CA GLY A 27 10.39 -1.27 7.66
C GLY A 27 9.45 -2.47 7.58
N TRP A 28 8.27 -2.33 6.96
CA TRP A 28 7.46 -3.50 6.61
C TRP A 28 8.19 -4.32 5.55
N GLN A 29 8.56 -5.54 5.91
CA GLN A 29 9.30 -6.47 5.04
C GLN A 29 8.45 -7.00 3.88
N HIS A 30 7.14 -7.06 4.08
CA HIS A 30 6.18 -7.54 3.08
C HIS A 30 4.94 -6.65 3.07
N VAL A 31 4.42 -6.40 1.86
CA VAL A 31 3.16 -5.69 1.64
C VAL A 31 2.23 -6.61 0.87
N GLN A 32 1.20 -7.11 1.55
CA GLN A 32 0.17 -7.91 0.91
C GLN A 32 -0.81 -6.99 0.19
N ARG A 33 -0.61 -6.82 -1.12
CA ARG A 33 -1.51 -5.99 -1.94
C ARG A 33 -2.78 -6.76 -2.29
N TYR A 34 -3.92 -6.09 -2.22
CA TYR A 34 -5.23 -6.56 -2.67
C TYR A 34 -5.88 -5.47 -3.52
N GLN A 35 -6.35 -5.82 -4.73
CA GLN A 35 -7.06 -4.88 -5.60
C GLN A 35 -8.56 -5.02 -5.36
N ALA A 36 -9.23 -3.91 -5.02
CA ALA A 36 -10.62 -3.97 -4.61
C ALA A 36 -11.60 -4.15 -5.78
N ASP A 37 -11.22 -3.79 -7.00
CA ASP A 37 -12.00 -4.02 -8.23
C ASP A 37 -12.09 -5.51 -8.62
N ALA A 38 -11.04 -6.28 -8.32
CA ALA A 38 -10.95 -7.71 -8.55
C ALA A 38 -11.60 -8.55 -7.44
N SER A 39 -12.35 -7.92 -6.52
CA SER A 39 -13.02 -8.64 -5.43
C SER A 39 -14.18 -9.48 -5.97
N ALA A 40 -13.87 -10.68 -6.45
CA ALA A 40 -14.87 -11.73 -6.56
C ALA A 40 -15.13 -12.29 -5.16
N ASP A 41 -16.42 -12.32 -4.79
CA ASP A 41 -17.08 -13.02 -3.68
C ASP A 41 -16.16 -13.47 -2.53
N GLY A 42 -16.12 -12.69 -1.44
CA GLY A 42 -15.62 -13.14 -0.13
C GLY A 42 -14.13 -13.50 -0.02
N GLN A 43 -13.34 -13.54 -1.10
CA GLN A 43 -11.94 -13.98 -1.09
C GLN A 43 -11.04 -13.21 -0.11
N PHE A 44 -11.39 -11.97 0.23
CA PHE A 44 -10.66 -11.21 1.24
C PHE A 44 -10.69 -11.91 2.61
N ALA A 45 -11.84 -12.47 2.99
CA ALA A 45 -12.07 -13.23 4.22
C ALA A 45 -11.61 -14.70 4.13
N GLY A 46 -11.12 -15.13 2.96
CA GLY A 46 -10.85 -16.52 2.65
C GLY A 46 -12.11 -17.24 2.18
N THR A 47 -11.91 -18.39 1.55
CA THR A 47 -12.99 -19.24 1.05
C THR A 47 -13.06 -20.53 1.86
N SER A 48 -14.27 -21.08 1.97
CA SER A 48 -14.50 -22.29 2.77
C SER A 48 -13.72 -23.48 2.22
N LYS A 49 -13.17 -24.28 3.15
CA LYS A 49 -12.38 -25.49 2.88
C LYS A 49 -13.02 -26.52 1.95
N GLY A 50 -14.35 -26.48 1.77
CA GLY A 50 -15.09 -27.37 0.89
C GLY A 50 -15.08 -27.00 -0.60
N TRP A 51 -14.52 -25.85 -0.98
CA TRP A 51 -14.48 -25.38 -2.36
C TRP A 51 -13.17 -25.79 -3.06
N SER A 52 -13.25 -26.10 -4.35
CA SER A 52 -12.09 -26.49 -5.17
C SER A 52 -10.98 -25.43 -5.20
N ASN A 53 -11.34 -24.15 -5.04
CA ASN A 53 -10.41 -23.02 -4.96
C ASN A 53 -10.41 -22.41 -3.54
N THR A 54 -10.11 -23.25 -2.54
CA THR A 54 -9.95 -22.81 -1.16
C THR A 54 -8.70 -21.92 -1.02
N GLU A 55 -8.88 -20.68 -0.54
CA GLU A 55 -7.81 -19.73 -0.25
C GLU A 55 -7.95 -19.18 1.16
N ALA A 56 -6.83 -19.04 1.87
CA ALA A 56 -6.79 -18.34 3.14
C ALA A 56 -7.07 -16.84 2.99
N SER A 57 -7.59 -16.24 4.06
CA SER A 57 -7.87 -14.81 4.13
C SER A 57 -6.62 -13.98 3.79
N VAL A 58 -6.84 -12.78 3.26
CA VAL A 58 -5.74 -11.87 2.89
C VAL A 58 -4.82 -11.57 4.08
N PRO A 59 -5.31 -11.30 5.30
CA PRO A 59 -4.45 -11.16 6.48
C PRO A 59 -3.64 -12.42 6.80
N ALA A 60 -4.24 -13.62 6.72
CA ALA A 60 -3.51 -14.88 6.92
C ALA A 60 -2.36 -15.04 5.92
N ARG A 61 -2.61 -14.79 4.63
CA ARG A 61 -1.58 -14.81 3.59
C ARG A 61 -0.48 -13.79 3.83
N ALA A 62 -0.84 -12.60 4.33
CA ALA A 62 0.12 -11.55 4.67
C ALA A 62 1.05 -11.99 5.82
N VAL A 63 0.50 -12.61 6.87
CA VAL A 63 1.27 -13.15 8.00
C VAL A 63 2.20 -14.26 7.51
N LEU A 64 1.68 -15.20 6.72
CA LEU A 64 2.46 -16.32 6.19
C LEU A 64 3.63 -15.84 5.31
N ALA A 65 3.38 -14.90 4.40
CA ALA A 65 4.40 -14.37 3.50
C ALA A 65 5.45 -13.53 4.23
N SER A 66 5.02 -12.71 5.20
CA SER A 66 5.92 -11.84 5.97
C SER A 66 6.69 -12.57 7.06
N LYS A 67 6.17 -13.71 7.56
CA LYS A 67 6.62 -14.40 8.78
C LYS A 67 6.60 -13.48 10.01
N THR A 68 5.67 -12.53 10.05
CA THR A 68 5.48 -11.58 11.16
C THR A 68 4.00 -11.42 11.49
N ALA A 69 3.69 -11.08 12.74
CA ALA A 69 2.31 -10.84 13.18
C ALA A 69 1.76 -9.46 12.78
N ASN A 70 2.64 -8.51 12.40
CA ASN A 70 2.28 -7.14 12.06
C ASN A 70 2.55 -6.74 10.58
N PRO A 71 2.16 -7.56 9.59
CA PRO A 71 2.35 -7.22 8.19
C PRO A 71 1.49 -6.01 7.78
N LEU A 72 1.83 -5.41 6.65
CA LEU A 72 0.97 -4.44 5.98
C LEU A 72 0.09 -5.13 4.94
N VAL A 73 -1.23 -5.03 5.11
CA VAL A 73 -2.21 -5.28 4.06
C VAL A 73 -2.52 -3.96 3.37
N PHE A 74 -2.32 -3.92 2.05
CA PHE A 74 -2.57 -2.76 1.21
C PHE A 74 -3.76 -3.02 0.27
N ILE A 75 -4.90 -2.38 0.52
CA ILE A 75 -6.10 -2.45 -0.32
C ILE A 75 -6.09 -1.28 -1.31
N ASP A 76 -5.87 -1.56 -2.59
CA ASP A 76 -5.84 -0.53 -3.63
C ASP A 76 -7.25 -0.30 -4.19
N GLU A 77 -7.60 0.97 -4.38
CA GLU A 77 -8.85 1.44 -4.99
C GLU A 77 -10.11 0.92 -4.27
N ILE A 78 -10.14 1.02 -2.93
CA ILE A 78 -11.27 0.53 -2.11
C ILE A 78 -12.63 1.13 -2.52
N ASP A 79 -12.63 2.30 -3.16
CA ASP A 79 -13.80 2.96 -3.73
C ASP A 79 -14.35 2.29 -5.01
N LYS A 80 -13.63 1.30 -5.55
CA LYS A 80 -14.01 0.49 -6.72
C LYS A 80 -14.54 -0.89 -6.34
N ALA A 81 -14.58 -1.22 -5.06
CA ALA A 81 -15.17 -2.47 -4.60
C ALA A 81 -16.64 -2.55 -5.01
N ALA A 82 -17.07 -3.73 -5.46
CA ALA A 82 -18.47 -3.98 -5.76
C ALA A 82 -19.33 -3.78 -4.49
N SER A 83 -20.37 -2.96 -4.60
CA SER A 83 -21.31 -2.67 -3.51
C SER A 83 -22.46 -3.69 -3.43
N SER A 84 -22.47 -4.73 -4.27
CA SER A 84 -23.56 -5.70 -4.31
C SER A 84 -23.64 -6.47 -2.99
N GLN A 85 -24.84 -6.50 -2.41
CA GLN A 85 -25.12 -7.22 -1.16
C GLN A 85 -25.22 -8.73 -1.37
N THR A 86 -25.23 -9.19 -2.63
CA THR A 86 -25.73 -10.51 -2.97
C THR A 86 -24.78 -11.63 -2.56
N HIS A 87 -23.46 -11.42 -2.53
CA HIS A 87 -22.50 -12.41 -2.00
C HIS A 87 -21.25 -11.70 -1.47
N GLY A 88 -21.12 -11.56 -0.15
CA GLY A 88 -19.86 -11.19 0.53
C GLY A 88 -19.16 -9.95 -0.03
N SER A 89 -19.63 -8.75 0.33
CA SER A 89 -18.94 -7.51 -0.04
C SER A 89 -17.60 -7.40 0.70
N LEU A 90 -16.56 -6.89 0.00
CA LEU A 90 -15.27 -6.56 0.61
C LEU A 90 -15.45 -5.70 1.86
N PHE A 91 -16.41 -4.77 1.83
CA PHE A 91 -16.72 -3.88 2.96
C PHE A 91 -17.14 -4.66 4.21
N ASN A 92 -18.01 -5.66 4.07
CA ASN A 92 -18.46 -6.48 5.20
C ASN A 92 -17.31 -7.33 5.75
N SER A 93 -16.54 -7.98 4.87
CA SER A 93 -15.38 -8.77 5.28
C SER A 93 -14.35 -7.92 6.02
N LEU A 94 -14.13 -6.67 5.58
CA LEU A 94 -13.13 -5.79 6.16
C LEU A 94 -13.45 -5.41 7.60
N LEU A 95 -14.73 -5.22 7.95
CA LEU A 95 -15.13 -4.85 9.32
C LEU A 95 -14.60 -5.81 10.38
N SER A 96 -14.67 -7.12 10.11
CA SER A 96 -14.17 -8.16 11.02
C SER A 96 -12.68 -8.04 11.33
N PHE A 97 -11.89 -7.43 10.44
CA PHE A 97 -10.46 -7.22 10.64
C PHE A 97 -10.12 -5.83 11.16
N LEU A 98 -11.01 -4.85 11.03
CA LEU A 98 -10.81 -3.49 11.54
C LEU A 98 -11.19 -3.35 13.02
N GLU A 99 -12.05 -4.23 13.52
CA GLU A 99 -12.49 -4.25 14.91
C GLU A 99 -11.57 -5.13 15.76
N GLN A 100 -11.03 -4.57 16.84
CA GLN A 100 -10.07 -5.30 17.68
C GLN A 100 -10.64 -6.58 18.31
N GLU A 101 -11.93 -6.57 18.67
CA GLU A 101 -12.57 -7.73 19.30
C GLU A 101 -12.66 -8.90 18.32
N THR A 102 -13.21 -8.66 17.13
CA THR A 102 -13.36 -9.66 16.08
C THR A 102 -12.01 -10.09 15.49
N ALA A 103 -11.06 -9.17 15.34
CA ALA A 103 -9.76 -9.47 14.74
C ALA A 103 -8.87 -10.37 15.62
N LYS A 104 -9.03 -10.36 16.95
CA LYS A 104 -8.20 -11.17 17.87
C LYS A 104 -8.48 -12.67 17.80
N ASN A 105 -9.72 -13.04 17.48
CA ASN A 105 -10.18 -14.44 17.45
C ASN A 105 -10.86 -14.71 16.11
N TYR A 106 -10.23 -14.33 15.00
CA TYR A 106 -10.83 -14.48 13.68
C TYR A 106 -10.70 -15.94 13.22
N ARG A 107 -11.83 -16.61 12.99
CA ARG A 107 -11.85 -17.97 12.43
C ARG A 107 -11.74 -17.94 10.91
N ASP A 108 -10.59 -18.36 10.39
CA ASP A 108 -10.33 -18.38 8.95
C ASP A 108 -11.03 -19.59 8.30
N GLN A 109 -11.86 -19.33 7.27
CA GLN A 109 -12.73 -20.35 6.68
C GLN A 109 -11.98 -21.45 5.93
N SER A 110 -10.75 -21.16 5.48
CA SER A 110 -9.95 -22.11 4.69
C SER A 110 -9.27 -23.14 5.57
N THR A 111 -8.79 -22.69 6.74
CA THR A 111 -8.03 -23.52 7.69
C THR A 111 -8.91 -24.10 8.78
N ASP A 112 -10.06 -23.46 9.06
CA ASP A 112 -10.92 -23.71 10.22
C ASP A 112 -10.22 -23.49 11.57
N CYS A 113 -9.22 -22.60 11.58
CA CYS A 113 -8.47 -22.22 12.78
C CYS A 113 -8.71 -20.75 13.13
N GLU A 114 -8.58 -20.43 14.43
CA GLU A 114 -8.64 -19.07 14.93
C GLU A 114 -7.25 -18.41 14.88
N PHE A 115 -7.22 -17.15 14.43
CA PHE A 115 -6.01 -16.33 14.35
C PHE A 115 -6.23 -14.97 14.99
N ASP A 116 -5.16 -14.46 15.62
CA ASP A 116 -5.09 -13.06 16.06
C ASP A 116 -4.50 -12.18 14.95
N PHE A 117 -5.37 -11.42 14.29
CA PHE A 117 -5.01 -10.41 13.29
C PHE A 117 -5.00 -8.98 13.85
N SER A 118 -5.11 -8.77 15.16
CA SER A 118 -5.18 -7.44 15.78
C SER A 118 -3.91 -6.59 15.60
N ALA A 119 -2.78 -7.23 15.26
CA ALA A 119 -1.52 -6.59 14.95
C ALA A 119 -1.33 -6.25 13.46
N VAL A 120 -2.17 -6.78 12.57
CA VAL A 120 -2.12 -6.50 11.12
C VAL A 120 -2.44 -5.04 10.85
N SER A 121 -1.64 -4.40 10.01
CA SER A 121 -1.82 -3.01 9.63
C SER A 121 -2.53 -2.90 8.29
N PHE A 122 -3.46 -1.95 8.17
CA PHE A 122 -4.24 -1.73 6.94
C PHE A 122 -4.01 -0.31 6.40
N ILE A 123 -3.61 -0.23 5.13
CA ILE A 123 -3.60 1.01 4.35
C ILE A 123 -4.44 0.77 3.10
N CYS A 124 -5.29 1.74 2.78
CA CYS A 124 -6.12 1.71 1.59
C CYS A 124 -5.84 2.94 0.72
N THR A 125 -6.16 2.88 -0.56
CA THR A 125 -6.24 4.07 -1.43
C THR A 125 -7.66 4.24 -1.92
N ALA A 126 -8.10 5.48 -2.07
CA ALA A 126 -9.40 5.81 -2.65
C ALA A 126 -9.31 7.07 -3.51
N ASN A 127 -10.15 7.16 -4.54
CA ASN A 127 -10.41 8.43 -5.22
C ASN A 127 -11.60 9.17 -4.61
N ASP A 128 -12.61 8.42 -4.17
CA ASP A 128 -13.76 8.96 -3.47
C ASP A 128 -14.11 8.10 -2.24
N VAL A 129 -14.18 8.71 -1.06
CA VAL A 129 -14.60 8.02 0.18
C VAL A 129 -16.11 8.10 0.42
N SER A 130 -16.85 8.86 -0.39
CA SER A 130 -18.31 9.00 -0.26
C SER A 130 -19.05 7.71 -0.61
N VAL A 131 -18.45 6.88 -1.47
CA VAL A 131 -19.01 5.58 -1.90
C VAL A 131 -18.87 4.50 -0.83
N LEU A 132 -18.01 4.70 0.18
CA LEU A 132 -17.88 3.76 1.30
C LEU A 132 -19.07 3.93 2.25
N PRO A 133 -19.63 2.83 2.77
CA PRO A 133 -20.62 2.91 3.84
C PRO A 133 -20.09 3.69 5.05
N SER A 134 -20.94 4.51 5.69
CA SER A 134 -20.56 5.36 6.82
C SER A 134 -19.88 4.56 7.95
N HIS A 135 -20.48 3.42 8.32
CA HIS A 135 -19.96 2.54 9.36
C HIS A 135 -18.53 2.04 9.06
N LEU A 136 -18.21 1.76 7.79
CA LEU A 136 -16.84 1.40 7.40
C LEU A 136 -15.93 2.62 7.44
N ARG A 137 -16.37 3.73 6.85
CA ARG A 137 -15.59 4.97 6.73
C ARG A 137 -15.13 5.52 8.08
N ASP A 138 -15.97 5.45 9.12
CA ASP A 138 -15.68 6.00 10.44
C ASP A 138 -14.52 5.27 11.17
N ARG A 139 -14.29 4.00 10.81
CA ARG A 139 -13.18 3.19 11.31
C ARG A 139 -11.83 3.62 10.71
N PHE A 140 -11.83 4.32 9.58
CA PHE A 140 -10.61 4.79 8.92
C PHE A 140 -10.16 6.18 9.38
N ARG A 141 -8.85 6.40 9.34
CA ARG A 141 -8.26 7.72 9.24
C ARG A 141 -8.12 8.09 7.77
N VAL A 142 -8.62 9.24 7.36
CA VAL A 142 -8.46 9.73 5.98
C VAL A 142 -7.28 10.70 5.92
N VAL A 143 -6.33 10.44 5.05
CA VAL A 143 -5.18 11.30 4.75
C VAL A 143 -5.26 11.73 3.29
N LYS A 144 -5.38 13.04 3.06
CA LYS A 144 -5.44 13.59 1.70
C LYS A 144 -4.05 13.59 1.06
N VAL A 145 -3.97 13.08 -0.17
CA VAL A 145 -2.80 13.11 -1.03
C VAL A 145 -3.07 14.14 -2.14
N PRO A 146 -2.45 15.33 -2.08
CA PRO A 146 -2.64 16.34 -3.10
C PRO A 146 -2.06 15.91 -4.45
N ALA A 147 -2.64 16.46 -5.51
CA ALA A 147 -2.02 16.44 -6.83
C ALA A 147 -0.60 17.02 -6.77
N PRO A 148 0.32 16.57 -7.63
CA PRO A 148 1.61 17.23 -7.79
C PRO A 148 1.37 18.72 -8.02
N ARG A 149 2.11 19.59 -7.32
CA ARG A 149 2.11 21.00 -7.67
C ARG A 149 2.75 21.09 -9.06
N LEU A 150 1.96 21.46 -10.06
CA LEU A 150 2.53 22.02 -11.27
C LEU A 150 3.15 23.34 -10.84
N VAL A 151 4.47 23.36 -10.68
CA VAL A 151 5.17 24.63 -10.68
C VAL A 151 5.09 25.07 -12.14
N GLU A 152 4.38 26.16 -12.42
CA GLU A 152 4.53 26.84 -13.71
C GLU A 152 6.04 27.00 -13.93
N PRO A 153 6.59 26.61 -15.09
CA PRO A 153 8.01 26.82 -15.34
C PRO A 153 8.27 28.30 -15.12
N ALA A 154 9.01 28.62 -14.05
CA ALA A 154 9.45 29.96 -13.77
C ALA A 154 10.12 30.45 -15.05
N VAL A 155 9.50 31.46 -15.67
CA VAL A 155 9.99 32.32 -16.75
C VAL A 155 11.11 31.68 -17.57
N ALA A 156 10.81 31.32 -18.81
CA ALA A 156 11.81 31.09 -19.85
C ALA A 156 12.68 32.36 -20.01
N GLY A 157 13.63 32.54 -19.09
CA GLY A 157 14.74 33.46 -19.21
C GLY A 157 15.60 32.91 -20.33
N GLY A 158 15.68 33.70 -21.40
CA GLY A 158 16.26 33.30 -22.67
C GLY A 158 17.59 32.56 -22.51
N PHE A 159 17.65 31.36 -23.06
CA PHE A 159 18.91 30.75 -23.44
C PHE A 159 18.93 30.61 -24.97
N ASP A 160 19.76 31.47 -25.53
CA ASP A 160 20.09 31.66 -26.94
C ASP A 160 20.37 30.32 -27.64
N HIS A 161 19.63 30.05 -28.71
CA HIS A 161 19.95 29.00 -29.67
C HIS A 161 21.14 29.44 -30.53
N ARG A 162 22.36 29.32 -30.00
CA ARG A 162 23.59 29.32 -30.80
C ARG A 162 24.43 28.07 -30.56
N ARG A 163 24.34 27.19 -31.57
CA ARG A 163 25.39 26.38 -32.21
C ARG A 163 26.53 25.88 -31.30
N HIS A 164 26.76 24.56 -31.31
CA HIS A 164 27.90 24.00 -32.06
C HIS A 164 27.79 22.47 -32.17
N ALA A 165 27.76 22.00 -33.41
CA ALA A 165 28.02 20.61 -33.77
C ALA A 165 29.51 20.31 -33.58
N ALA A 166 29.83 19.20 -32.92
CA ALA A 166 31.11 18.53 -33.05
C ALA A 166 30.93 17.02 -32.86
N ARG A 167 31.26 16.30 -33.93
CA ARG A 167 31.33 14.85 -34.07
C ARG A 167 32.39 14.26 -33.13
N GLY A 168 32.20 13.02 -32.66
CA GLY A 168 33.35 12.20 -32.29
C GLY A 168 33.11 11.00 -31.37
N ARG A 169 33.08 9.81 -31.99
CA ARG A 169 33.67 8.52 -31.54
C ARG A 169 32.91 7.68 -30.49
N MET A 170 32.50 6.51 -30.98
CA MET A 170 32.33 5.27 -30.22
C MET A 170 33.57 4.96 -29.38
N GLY A 171 33.35 4.62 -28.11
CA GLY A 171 34.29 3.91 -27.26
C GLY A 171 33.56 2.79 -26.53
N ARG A 172 33.73 1.55 -26.99
CA ARG A 172 33.38 0.34 -26.23
C ARG A 172 34.27 0.28 -24.99
N VAL A 173 33.68 0.20 -23.80
CA VAL A 173 34.36 -0.37 -22.63
C VAL A 173 33.42 -1.37 -21.96
N ARG A 174 33.75 -2.64 -22.15
CA ARG A 174 33.30 -3.73 -21.28
C ARG A 174 34.01 -3.57 -19.94
N ARG A 175 33.26 -3.55 -18.83
CA ARG A 175 33.74 -4.06 -17.54
C ARG A 175 32.64 -4.85 -16.88
N SER A 176 32.87 -6.16 -16.84
CA SER A 176 32.41 -7.09 -15.81
C SER A 176 32.65 -6.53 -14.41
N VAL A 177 31.80 -6.88 -13.44
CA VAL A 177 32.20 -7.46 -12.14
C VAL A 177 30.95 -7.83 -11.32
N ARG A 178 30.88 -9.14 -11.05
CA ARG A 178 30.34 -9.88 -9.89
C ARG A 178 28.98 -9.52 -9.27
N ALA A 179 28.09 -10.50 -9.39
CA ALA A 179 27.09 -10.85 -8.39
C ALA A 179 27.75 -10.97 -7.00
N GLY A 180 27.33 -10.09 -6.09
CA GLY A 180 27.67 -10.13 -4.68
C GLY A 180 26.43 -10.48 -3.88
N ARG A 181 26.42 -11.72 -3.38
CA ARG A 181 25.55 -12.27 -2.33
C ARG A 181 25.29 -11.25 -1.22
N ALA A 182 24.03 -10.87 -1.02
CA ALA A 182 23.57 -10.17 0.18
C ALA A 182 22.53 -11.03 0.88
N GLU A 183 22.98 -12.17 1.41
CA GLU A 183 22.30 -12.86 2.50
C GLU A 183 22.84 -12.29 3.81
N ARG A 184 21.92 -12.10 4.77
CA ARG A 184 22.11 -11.64 6.15
C ARG A 184 22.23 -10.12 6.31
N HIS A 185 21.12 -9.50 6.68
CA HIS A 185 20.91 -8.93 8.01
C HIS A 185 19.51 -8.29 8.03
N GLY A 186 18.62 -8.87 8.82
CA GLY A 186 17.28 -8.36 9.08
C GLY A 186 16.65 -8.93 10.36
N GLU A 187 17.45 -9.54 11.24
CA GLU A 187 17.08 -9.69 12.64
C GLU A 187 17.25 -8.33 13.29
N GLY A 188 16.16 -7.57 13.34
CA GLY A 188 16.19 -6.24 13.92
C GLY A 188 15.10 -5.35 13.37
N LEU A 189 13.84 -5.79 13.49
CA LEU A 189 12.62 -4.96 13.52
C LEU A 189 11.35 -5.84 13.66
N ALA A 190 11.41 -6.91 14.45
CA ALA A 190 10.23 -7.72 14.85
C ALA A 190 9.27 -6.95 15.79
N GLY A 191 9.29 -5.62 15.75
CA GLY A 191 8.65 -4.74 16.71
C GLY A 191 8.37 -3.36 16.14
N ALA A 192 8.00 -3.24 14.86
CA ALA A 192 7.34 -2.04 14.36
C ALA A 192 5.99 -1.90 15.09
N ARG A 193 6.06 -1.35 16.31
CA ARG A 193 4.92 -0.87 17.08
C ARG A 193 4.19 0.11 16.17
N HIS A 194 2.87 0.01 16.20
CA HIS A 194 1.94 0.76 15.38
C HIS A 194 2.44 2.16 14.99
N VAL A 195 2.40 2.48 13.70
CA VAL A 195 2.79 3.80 13.21
C VAL A 195 1.81 4.84 13.76
N ASP A 196 2.30 5.73 14.62
CA ASP A 196 1.56 6.90 15.12
C ASP A 196 1.02 7.71 13.93
N ALA A 197 -0.17 8.27 14.08
CA ALA A 197 -0.76 9.24 13.17
C ALA A 197 0.21 10.34 12.74
N ARG A 198 0.96 10.91 13.69
CA ARG A 198 1.90 12.00 13.42
C ARG A 198 3.10 11.51 12.62
N ALA A 199 3.63 10.34 12.96
CA ALA A 199 4.71 9.71 12.22
C ALA A 199 4.26 9.37 10.79
N LEU A 200 3.06 8.81 10.62
CA LEU A 200 2.50 8.51 9.32
C LEU A 200 2.33 9.78 8.47
N GLN A 201 1.74 10.84 9.03
CA GLN A 201 1.58 12.12 8.34
C GLN A 201 2.94 12.70 7.93
N LYS A 202 3.94 12.64 8.82
CA LYS A 202 5.29 13.13 8.53
C LYS A 202 5.96 12.33 7.40
N ILE A 203 5.85 11.00 7.42
CA ILE A 203 6.44 10.14 6.39
C ILE A 203 5.70 10.30 5.06
N VAL A 204 4.36 10.39 5.08
CA VAL A 204 3.56 10.66 3.88
C VAL A 204 3.96 12.01 3.30
N ARG A 205 4.02 13.07 4.12
CA ARG A 205 4.45 14.40 3.67
C ARG A 205 5.87 14.39 3.09
N ALA A 206 6.85 13.80 3.78
CA ALA A 206 8.21 13.67 3.28
C ALA A 206 8.27 12.87 1.96
N THR A 207 7.42 11.84 1.83
CA THR A 207 7.31 11.04 0.60
C THR A 207 6.73 11.85 -0.56
N LEU A 208 5.77 12.73 -0.28
CA LEU A 208 5.18 13.64 -1.25
C LEU A 208 6.14 14.76 -1.64
N GLU A 209 6.87 15.35 -0.69
CA GLU A 209 7.90 16.35 -0.96
C GLU A 209 9.03 15.77 -1.83
N ALA A 210 9.47 14.54 -1.53
CA ALA A 210 10.44 13.83 -2.37
C ALA A 210 9.89 13.47 -3.76
N ARG A 211 8.57 13.21 -3.88
CA ARG A 211 7.90 13.01 -5.18
C ARG A 211 7.96 14.30 -6.00
N ASP A 212 7.56 15.41 -5.41
CA ASP A 212 7.47 16.70 -6.08
C ASP A 212 8.88 17.22 -6.47
N THR A 213 9.89 17.01 -5.62
CA THR A 213 11.30 17.34 -5.94
C THR A 213 11.84 16.54 -7.12
N ASN A 214 11.51 15.25 -7.22
CA ASN A 214 11.92 14.42 -8.36
C ASN A 214 11.15 14.73 -9.64
N ALA A 215 9.90 15.20 -9.54
CA ALA A 215 9.16 15.70 -10.69
C ALA A 215 9.79 16.98 -11.28
N MET A 216 10.55 17.75 -10.47
CA MET A 216 11.28 18.95 -10.94
C MET A 216 12.62 18.64 -11.62
N ARG A 217 13.10 17.40 -11.58
CA ARG A 217 14.41 16.99 -12.15
C ARG A 217 14.30 16.37 -13.55
N HIS A 218 13.10 16.25 -14.09
CA HIS A 218 12.78 15.73 -15.42
C HIS A 218 11.92 16.75 -16.18
#